data_AF-A0A0K3BLD9-F1
#
_entry.id   AF-A0A0K3BLD9-F1
#
_cell.length_a   1.000
_cell.length_b   1.000
_cell.length_c   1.000
_cell.angle_alpha   90.00
_cell.angle_beta   90.00
_cell.angle_gamma   90.00
#
_symmetry.space_group_name_H-M   'P 1'
#
loop_
_entity.id
_entity.type
_entity.pdbx_description
1 polymer ?
#
loop_
_entity_poly.entity_id
_entity_poly.type
_entity_poly.pdbx_seq_one_letter_code
_entity_poly.pdbx_strand_id
1 'polypeptide(L)' 'MSVVVFVLLVALIIAVVGMLGAMVVKDKPFYGAIALGILMIPASMLSLVYASMVA' A
#
# COMPACT_ATOMS: atom_id res chain seq x y z
N MET A 1 -2.93 -17.13 -11.56
CA MET A 1 -2.17 -16.40 -10.49
C MET A 1 -1.88 -14.94 -10.85
N SER A 2 -1.52 -14.58 -12.09
CA SER A 2 -1.12 -13.19 -12.43
C SER A 2 -2.25 -12.15 -12.37
N VAL A 3 -3.47 -12.48 -12.81
CA VAL A 3 -4.57 -11.50 -12.92
C VAL A 3 -5.03 -10.99 -11.55
N VAL A 4 -5.16 -11.87 -10.55
CA VAL A 4 -5.57 -11.48 -9.20
C VAL A 4 -4.54 -10.55 -8.56
N VAL A 5 -3.25 -10.88 -8.68
CA VAL A 5 -2.16 -10.04 -8.17
C VAL A 5 -2.13 -8.69 -8.88
N PHE A 6 -2.37 -8.68 -10.19
CA PHE A 6 -2.46 -7.45 -10.97
C PHE A 6 -3.63 -6.57 -10.54
N VAL A 7 -4.81 -7.14 -10.31
CA VAL A 7 -5.99 -6.40 -9.80
C VAL A 7 -5.72 -5.83 -8.41
N LEU A 8 -5.09 -6.60 -7.52
CA LEU A 8 -4.70 -6.12 -6.19
C LEU A 8 -3.67 -4.97 -6.27
N LEU A 9 -2.69 -5.07 -7.18
CA LEU A 9 -1.73 -3.99 -7.41
C LEU A 9 -2.41 -2.70 -7.88
N VAL A 10 -3.33 -2.81 -8.86
CA VAL A 10 -4.09 -1.66 -9.35
C VAL A 10 -4.96 -1.06 -8.23
N ALA A 11 -5.64 -1.89 -7.44
CA ALA A 11 -6.43 -1.42 -6.30
C ALA A 11 -5.57 -0.69 -5.26
N LEU A 12 -4.36 -1.19 -4.98
CA LEU A 12 -3.42 -0.58 -4.06
C LEU A 12 -2.95 0.79 -4.57
N ILE A 13 -2.60 0.90 -5.86
CA ILE A 13 -2.24 2.18 -6.49
C ILE A 13 -3.39 3.18 -6.38
N ILE A 14 -4.62 2.77 -6.72
CA ILE A 14 -5.80 3.64 -6.63
C ILE A 14 -6.03 4.10 -5.18
N ALA A 15 -5.91 3.21 -4.21
CA ALA A 15 -6.08 3.54 -2.80
C ALA A 15 -5.04 4.56 -2.32
N VAL A 16 -3.76 4.36 -2.66
CA VAL A 16 -2.67 5.27 -2.30
C VAL A 16 -2.86 6.64 -2.97
N VAL A 17 -3.09 6.67 -4.28
CA VAL A 17 -3.29 7.93 -5.03
C VAL A 17 -4.53 8.67 -4.52
N GLY A 18 -5.63 7.96 -4.25
CA GLY A 18 -6.85 8.55 -3.70
C GLY A 18 -6.62 9.17 -2.31
N MET A 19 -5.85 8.51 -1.45
CA MET A 19 -5.54 9.01 -0.11
C MET A 19 -4.55 10.17 -0.15
N LEU A 20 -3.55 10.14 -1.03
CA LEU A 20 -2.66 11.28 -1.25
C LEU A 20 -3.41 12.48 -1.84
N GLY A 21 -4.30 12.25 -2.80
CA GLY A 21 -5.19 13.29 -3.34
C GLY A 21 -6.10 13.88 -2.26
N ALA A 22 -6.69 13.03 -1.41
CA ALA A 22 -7.49 13.48 -0.27
C ALA A 22 -6.67 14.26 0.76
N MET A 23 -5.40 13.91 0.96
CA MET A 23 -4.48 14.67 1.83
C MET A 23 -4.31 16.10 1.32
N VAL A 24 -4.09 16.27 0.00
CA VAL A 24 -3.91 17.58 -0.63
C VAL A 24 -5.22 18.38 -0.66
N VAL A 25 -6.35 17.74 -0.99
CA VAL A 25 -7.64 18.44 -1.12
C VAL A 25 -8.22 18.83 0.24
N LYS A 26 -8.00 18.02 1.28
CA LYS A 26 -8.59 18.25 2.60
C LYS A 26 -7.61 18.85 3.61
N ASP A 27 -6.36 19.11 3.21
CA ASP A 27 -5.26 19.56 4.07
C ASP A 27 -5.13 18.76 5.38
N LYS A 28 -5.44 17.46 5.32
CA LYS A 28 -5.44 16.55 6.47
C LYS A 28 -4.27 15.57 6.33
N PRO A 29 -3.17 15.76 7.08
CA PRO A 29 -1.97 14.93 6.95
C PRO A 29 -2.23 13.46 7.32
N PHE A 30 -3.28 13.19 8.09
CA PHE A 30 -3.70 11.85 8.46
C PHE A 30 -4.00 10.94 7.25
N TYR A 31 -4.50 11.49 6.13
CA TYR A 31 -4.71 10.70 4.91
C TYR A 31 -3.39 10.21 4.31
N GLY A 32 -2.31 11.01 4.40
CA GLY A 32 -0.97 10.60 4.00
C GLY A 32 -0.42 9.47 4.88
N ALA A 33 -0.64 9.54 6.20
CA ALA A 33 -0.22 8.47 7.12
C ALA A 33 -0.91 7.14 6.79
N ILE A 34 -2.20 7.16 6.45
CA ILE A 34 -2.91 5.95 6.02
C ILE A 34 -2.37 5.44 4.68
N ALA A 35 -2.09 6.32 3.72
CA ALA A 35 -1.49 5.93 2.44
C ALA A 35 -0.14 5.22 2.61
N LEU A 36 0.70 5.72 3.53
CA LEU A 36 1.96 5.08 3.90
C LEU A 36 1.74 3.71 4.53
N GLY A 37 0.76 3.56 5.42
CA GLY A 37 0.40 2.27 6.01
C GLY A 37 -0.03 1.24 4.96
N ILE A 38 -0.87 1.64 4.00
CA ILE A 38 -1.33 0.78 2.90
C ILE A 38 -0.16 0.29 2.04
N LEU A 39 0.90 1.10 1.87
CA LEU A 39 2.12 0.72 1.15
C LEU A 39 3.05 -0.17 1.97
N MET A 40 3.32 0.22 3.22
CA MET A 40 4.37 -0.39 4.04
C MET A 40 3.94 -1.71 4.68
N ILE A 41 2.68 -1.87 5.09
CA ILE A 41 2.23 -3.09 5.79
C ILE A 41 2.35 -4.33 4.90
N PRO A 42 1.85 -4.34 3.65
CA PRO A 42 2.00 -5.50 2.77
C PRO A 42 3.47 -5.77 2.40
N ALA A 43 4.25 -4.72 2.13
CA ALA A 43 5.65 -4.84 1.77
C ALA A 43 6.51 -5.41 2.91
N SER A 44 6.30 -4.94 4.13
CA SER A 44 7.00 -5.44 5.32
C SER A 44 6.61 -6.88 5.66
N MET A 45 5.33 -7.24 5.56
CA MET A 45 4.88 -8.63 5.70
C MET A 45 5.54 -9.55 4.66
N LEU A 46 5.54 -9.16 3.39
CA LEU A 46 6.19 -9.92 2.33
C LEU A 46 7.69 -10.08 2.56
N SER A 47 8.36 -9.00 3.01
CA SER A 47 9.79 -9.03 3.33
C SER A 47 10.10 -9.96 4.50
N LEU A 48 9.27 -9.96 5.56
CA LEU A 48 9.43 -10.86 6.72
C LEU A 48 9.21 -12.32 6.33
N VAL A 49 8.16 -12.60 5.56
CA VAL A 49 7.88 -13.96 5.07
C VAL A 49 9.04 -14.44 4.21
N TYR A 50 9.52 -13.64 3.26
CA TYR A 50 10.69 -14.00 2.45
C TYR A 50 11.94 -14.24 3.30
N ALA A 51 12.23 -13.36 4.26
CA ALA A 51 13.37 -13.53 5.17
C ALA A 51 13.28 -14.85 5.96
N SER A 52 12.09 -15.23 6.43
CA SER A 52 11.88 -16.50 7.15
C SER A 52 12.01 -17.76 6.28
N MET A 53 11.93 -17.63 4.95
CA MET A 53 12.14 -18.74 4.02
C MET A 53 13.60 -18.90 3.60
N VAL A 54 14.42 -17.87 3.81
CA VAL A 54 15.85 -17.82 3.41
C VAL A 54 16.79 -18.02 4.61
N ALA A 55 16.31 -17.77 5.84
CA ALA A 55 17.02 -18.01 7.10
C ALA A 55 16.88 -19.46 7.59
#